data_AF-A0A7S3RPT7-F1
#
_entry.id   AF-A0A7S3RPT7-F1
#
_cell.length_a   1.000
_cell.length_b   1.000
_cell.length_c   1.000
_cell.angle_alpha   90.00
_cell.angle_beta   90.00
_cell.angle_gamma   90.00
#
_symmetry.space_group_name_H-M   'P 1'
#
loop_
_entity.id
_entity.type
_entity.pdbx_description
1 polymer ?
#
loop_
_entity_poly.entity_id
_entity_poly.type
_entity_poly.pdbx_seq_one_letter_code
_entity_poly.pdbx_strand_id
1 'polypeptide(L)'
;MKRKAEEKMEWQRNGHGRMAIVGDQKEFFSYTKSSARVVCLFTRESNRHGKILTEHLSMLAQRHLEARFICVDAEKAPFITEKLNIWMLPTIVCLKDNKVHKQHNGLDEIDSSGKYSSGMVEYLLHLDEMLDEAPLYERELQEEEEELADLDD
;
A
#
# COMPACT_ATOMS: atom_id res chain seq x y z
N MET A 1 -23.16 7.79 -11.91
CA MET A 1 -22.62 6.54 -12.52
C MET A 1 -21.55 6.80 -13.57
N LYS A 2 -21.74 7.74 -14.52
CA LYS A 2 -20.75 8.01 -15.59
C LYS A 2 -19.33 8.38 -15.08
N ARG A 3 -19.24 9.25 -14.05
CA ARG A 3 -17.95 9.70 -13.48
C ARG A 3 -17.10 8.58 -12.89
N LYS A 4 -17.67 7.69 -12.07
CA LYS A 4 -16.94 6.54 -11.47
C LYS A 4 -16.44 5.56 -12.52
N ALA A 5 -17.20 5.36 -13.59
CA ALA A 5 -16.77 4.50 -14.70
C ALA A 5 -15.58 5.12 -15.47
N GLU A 6 -15.61 6.44 -15.69
CA GLU A 6 -14.51 7.18 -16.32
C GLU A 6 -13.25 7.18 -15.44
N GLU A 7 -13.37 7.43 -14.14
CA GLU A 7 -12.27 7.34 -13.16
C GLU A 7 -11.62 5.94 -13.17
N LYS A 8 -12.43 4.88 -13.14
CA LYS A 8 -11.94 3.50 -13.19
C LYS A 8 -11.18 3.20 -14.50
N MET A 9 -11.66 3.70 -15.63
CA MET A 9 -10.96 3.56 -16.92
C MET A 9 -9.63 4.32 -16.92
N GLU A 10 -9.57 5.51 -16.32
CA GLU A 10 -8.35 6.30 -16.18
C GLU A 10 -7.31 5.58 -15.31
N TRP A 11 -7.71 5.05 -14.15
CA TRP A 11 -6.82 4.27 -13.29
C TRP A 11 -6.23 3.05 -14.01
N GLN A 12 -7.05 2.32 -14.76
CA GLN A 12 -6.58 1.20 -15.58
C GLN A 12 -5.59 1.66 -16.66
N ARG A 13 -5.85 2.79 -17.34
CA ARG A 13 -4.91 3.36 -18.33
C ARG A 13 -3.59 3.79 -17.71
N ASN A 14 -3.63 4.33 -16.50
CA ASN A 14 -2.43 4.68 -15.77
C ASN A 14 -1.70 3.42 -15.27
N GLY A 15 -2.34 2.27 -15.21
CA GLY A 15 -1.74 0.99 -14.86
C GLY A 15 -1.93 0.58 -13.39
N HIS A 16 -2.98 1.08 -12.74
CA HIS A 16 -3.46 0.58 -11.45
C HIS A 16 -3.95 -0.87 -11.59
N GLY A 17 -4.18 -1.57 -10.47
CA GLY A 17 -4.55 -2.98 -10.50
C GLY A 17 -3.39 -3.94 -10.23
N ARG A 18 -2.18 -3.42 -10.03
CA ARG A 18 -0.96 -4.21 -9.80
C ARG A 18 0.08 -3.42 -9.03
N MET A 19 1.01 -4.14 -8.40
CA MET A 19 2.22 -3.56 -7.83
C MET A 19 3.23 -3.28 -8.95
N ALA A 20 3.56 -2.01 -9.18
CA ALA A 20 4.60 -1.63 -10.14
C ALA A 20 5.96 -1.53 -9.46
N ILE A 21 7.00 -2.13 -10.05
CA ILE A 21 8.37 -1.96 -9.56
C ILE A 21 8.95 -0.70 -10.21
N VAL A 22 9.47 0.21 -9.40
CA VAL A 22 10.09 1.45 -9.85
C VAL A 22 11.57 1.20 -10.15
N GLY A 23 11.96 1.36 -11.41
CA GLY A 23 13.33 1.19 -11.87
C GLY A 23 14.22 2.40 -11.65
N ASP A 24 13.66 3.62 -11.65
CA ASP A 24 14.42 4.85 -11.45
C ASP A 24 13.60 6.03 -10.88
N GLN A 25 14.29 7.13 -10.60
CA GLN A 25 13.68 8.36 -10.07
C GLN A 25 12.65 9.00 -11.01
N LYS A 26 12.86 8.92 -12.32
CA LYS A 26 11.97 9.53 -13.31
C LYS A 26 10.64 8.79 -13.34
N GLU A 27 10.69 7.47 -13.26
CA GLU A 27 9.52 6.60 -13.20
C GLU A 27 8.71 6.84 -11.92
N PHE A 28 9.38 6.97 -10.76
CA PHE A 28 8.72 7.34 -9.50
C PHE A 28 7.86 8.60 -9.67
N PHE A 29 8.45 9.71 -10.14
CA PHE A 29 7.71 10.97 -10.33
C PHE A 29 6.65 10.90 -11.43
N SER A 30 6.80 10.01 -12.42
CA SER A 30 5.76 9.76 -13.42
C SER A 30 4.52 9.12 -12.78
N TYR A 31 4.72 8.14 -11.90
CA TYR A 31 3.65 7.48 -11.18
C TYR A 31 2.94 8.41 -10.19
N THR A 32 3.69 9.21 -9.44
CA THR A 32 3.10 10.12 -8.44
C THR A 32 2.37 11.31 -9.05
N LYS A 33 2.69 11.70 -10.30
CA LYS A 33 2.00 12.78 -11.02
C LYS A 33 0.76 12.33 -11.78
N SER A 34 0.72 11.07 -12.20
CA SER A 34 -0.39 10.53 -12.99
C SER A 34 -1.55 10.00 -12.15
N SER A 35 -1.38 9.92 -10.83
CA SER A 35 -2.33 9.26 -9.94
C SER A 35 -2.56 10.12 -8.69
N ALA A 36 -3.83 10.34 -8.32
CA ALA A 36 -4.18 11.16 -7.17
C ALA A 36 -3.74 10.51 -5.85
N ARG A 37 -3.86 9.19 -5.73
CA ARG A 37 -3.44 8.43 -4.54
C ARG A 37 -2.38 7.41 -4.94
N VAL A 38 -1.22 7.45 -4.30
CA VAL A 38 -0.12 6.50 -4.53
C VAL A 38 0.39 5.94 -3.20
N VAL A 39 0.40 4.63 -3.09
CA VAL A 39 0.98 3.88 -1.97
C VAL A 39 2.34 3.36 -2.41
N CYS A 40 3.42 3.90 -1.83
CA CYS A 40 4.79 3.57 -2.18
C CYS A 40 5.42 2.74 -1.07
N LEU A 41 5.80 1.51 -1.37
CA LEU A 41 6.61 0.69 -0.46
C LEU A 41 8.09 0.91 -0.76
N PHE A 42 8.82 1.48 0.19
CA PHE A 42 10.29 1.49 0.18
C PHE A 42 10.81 0.25 0.89
N THR A 43 11.62 -0.54 0.18
CA THR A 43 12.21 -1.77 0.70
C THR A 43 13.55 -2.06 0.02
N ARG A 44 14.19 -3.19 0.37
CA ARG A 44 15.38 -3.75 -0.30
C ARG A 44 15.26 -5.27 -0.40
N GLU A 45 16.00 -5.88 -1.31
CA GLU A 45 15.91 -7.32 -1.59
C GLU A 45 16.18 -8.22 -0.36
N SER A 46 17.06 -7.79 0.55
CA SER A 46 17.38 -8.52 1.77
C SER A 46 16.32 -8.40 2.88
N ASN A 47 15.34 -7.51 2.73
CA ASN A 47 14.33 -7.28 3.75
C ASN A 47 13.16 -8.27 3.63
N ARG A 48 13.14 -9.29 4.50
CA ARG A 48 12.07 -10.30 4.55
C ARG A 48 10.68 -9.69 4.77
N HIS A 49 10.57 -8.73 5.68
CA HIS A 49 9.31 -8.06 5.99
C HIS A 49 8.79 -7.26 4.79
N GLY A 50 9.67 -6.60 4.05
CA GLY A 50 9.31 -5.90 2.83
C GLY A 50 8.80 -6.84 1.73
N LYS A 51 9.27 -8.10 1.66
CA LYS A 51 8.72 -9.09 0.72
C LYS A 51 7.29 -9.46 1.08
N ILE A 52 7.04 -9.79 2.35
CA ILE A 52 5.70 -10.10 2.86
C ILE A 52 4.76 -8.92 2.60
N LEU A 53 5.17 -7.70 2.95
CA LEU A 53 4.37 -6.50 2.72
C LEU A 53 4.11 -6.24 1.22
N THR A 54 5.07 -6.55 0.35
CA THR A 54 4.87 -6.49 -1.11
C THR A 54 3.78 -7.44 -1.56
N GLU A 55 3.70 -8.65 -1.00
CA GLU A 55 2.66 -9.64 -1.33
C GLU A 55 1.26 -9.13 -0.92
N HIS A 56 1.10 -8.63 0.30
CA HIS A 56 -0.17 -8.03 0.75
C HIS A 56 -0.56 -6.84 -0.14
N LEU A 57 0.34 -5.89 -0.37
CA LEU A 57 0.06 -4.72 -1.21
C LEU A 57 -0.23 -5.10 -2.66
N SER A 58 0.39 -6.16 -3.20
CA SER A 58 0.12 -6.65 -4.56
C SER A 58 -1.28 -7.24 -4.69
N MET A 59 -1.78 -7.86 -3.63
CA MET A 59 -3.15 -8.36 -3.59
C MET A 59 -4.16 -7.21 -3.45
N LEU A 60 -3.87 -6.24 -2.57
CA LEU A 60 -4.70 -5.04 -2.41
C LEU A 60 -4.74 -4.19 -3.68
N ALA A 61 -3.64 -4.10 -4.42
CA ALA A 61 -3.58 -3.36 -5.68
C ALA A 61 -4.59 -3.85 -6.72
N GLN A 62 -4.94 -5.14 -6.71
CA GLN A 62 -5.93 -5.72 -7.62
C GLN A 62 -7.37 -5.35 -7.24
N ARG A 63 -7.60 -5.03 -5.96
CA ARG A 63 -8.92 -4.74 -5.38
C ARG A 63 -9.20 -3.24 -5.37
N HIS A 64 -8.18 -2.43 -5.08
CA HIS A 64 -8.28 -0.98 -4.93
C HIS A 64 -7.66 -0.26 -6.12
N LEU A 65 -8.48 0.01 -7.14
CA LEU A 65 -8.01 0.74 -8.32
C LEU A 65 -7.90 2.25 -8.07
N GLU A 66 -8.54 2.78 -7.04
CA GLU A 66 -8.48 4.19 -6.65
C GLU A 66 -7.08 4.63 -6.22
N ALA A 67 -6.24 3.69 -5.77
CA ALA A 67 -4.86 3.92 -5.39
C ALA A 67 -3.89 3.20 -6.33
N ARG A 68 -2.78 3.85 -6.65
CA ARG A 68 -1.67 3.23 -7.37
C ARG A 68 -0.69 2.64 -6.36
N PHE A 69 -0.29 1.38 -6.55
CA PHE A 69 0.67 0.72 -5.68
C PHE A 69 2.01 0.57 -6.40
N ILE A 70 3.09 1.03 -5.74
CA ILE A 70 4.44 0.95 -6.30
C ILE A 70 5.44 0.45 -5.26
N CYS A 71 6.43 -0.31 -5.72
CA CYS A 71 7.56 -0.78 -4.92
C CYS A 71 8.83 -0.06 -5.37
N VAL A 72 9.54 0.54 -4.42
CA VAL A 72 10.78 1.28 -4.64
C VAL A 72 11.90 0.57 -3.90
N ASP A 73 12.93 0.19 -4.66
CA ASP A 73 14.17 -0.31 -4.10
C ASP A 73 14.98 0.88 -3.54
N ALA A 74 15.12 0.93 -2.22
CA ALA A 74 15.76 2.03 -1.51
C ALA A 74 17.25 2.20 -1.89
N GLU A 75 17.92 1.12 -2.31
CA GLU A 75 19.33 1.16 -2.74
C GLU A 75 19.48 1.74 -4.15
N LYS A 76 18.44 1.63 -4.98
CA LYS A 76 18.42 2.15 -6.36
C LYS A 76 17.85 3.56 -6.47
N ALA A 77 17.24 4.08 -5.40
CA ALA A 77 16.60 5.39 -5.38
C ALA A 77 17.11 6.33 -4.26
N PRO A 78 18.44 6.51 -4.08
CA PRO A 78 19.03 7.24 -2.94
C PRO A 78 18.53 8.69 -2.83
N PHE A 79 18.33 9.37 -3.97
CA PHE A 79 17.80 10.73 -3.96
C PHE A 79 16.36 10.79 -3.39
N ILE A 80 15.52 9.80 -3.72
CA ILE A 80 14.13 9.77 -3.27
C ILE A 80 14.08 9.39 -1.79
N THR A 81 14.88 8.41 -1.38
CA THR A 81 14.96 7.99 0.02
C THR A 81 15.45 9.13 0.91
N GLU A 82 16.48 9.89 0.49
CA GLU A 82 16.95 11.09 1.19
C GLU A 82 15.86 12.18 1.23
N LYS A 83 15.26 12.50 0.08
CA LYS A 83 14.24 13.56 -0.02
C LYS A 83 12.99 13.27 0.82
N LEU A 84 12.60 12.00 0.93
CA LEU A 84 11.44 11.57 1.73
C LEU A 84 11.82 11.19 3.16
N ASN A 85 13.09 11.36 3.54
CA ASN A 85 13.63 11.02 4.85
C ASN A 85 13.35 9.56 5.25
N ILE A 86 13.59 8.61 4.34
CA ILE A 86 13.41 7.18 4.60
C ILE A 86 14.62 6.66 5.39
N TRP A 87 14.43 6.49 6.69
CA TRP A 87 15.50 6.06 7.62
C TRP A 87 15.35 4.62 8.11
N MET A 88 14.22 3.97 7.84
CA MET A 88 13.91 2.57 8.19
C MET A 88 13.29 1.84 7.00
N LEU A 89 13.46 0.51 6.94
CA LEU A 89 12.82 -0.35 5.93
C LEU A 89 12.16 -1.57 6.59
N PRO A 90 11.00 -2.03 6.11
CA PRO A 90 10.20 -1.40 5.05
C PRO A 90 9.55 -0.10 5.54
N THR A 91 9.24 0.81 4.61
CA THR A 91 8.46 2.03 4.91
C THR A 91 7.39 2.21 3.85
N ILE A 92 6.14 2.41 4.27
CA ILE A 92 5.05 2.81 3.38
C ILE A 92 4.97 4.33 3.35
N VAL A 93 4.98 4.92 2.17
CA VAL A 93 4.72 6.34 1.95
C VAL A 93 3.42 6.49 1.18
N CYS A 94 2.45 7.14 1.80
CA CYS A 94 1.17 7.47 1.21
C CYS A 94 1.26 8.88 0.61
N LEU A 95 1.05 8.99 -0.69
CA LEU A 95 1.07 10.24 -1.44
C LEU A 95 -0.35 10.59 -1.91
N LYS A 96 -0.76 11.82 -1.65
CA LYS A 96 -1.96 12.43 -2.23
C LYS A 96 -1.59 13.64 -3.07
N ASP A 97 -2.08 13.68 -4.29
CA ASP A 97 -1.84 14.77 -5.25
C ASP A 97 -0.36 15.14 -5.35
N ASN A 98 0.49 14.12 -5.48
CA ASN A 98 1.95 14.22 -5.58
C ASN A 98 2.63 14.89 -4.35
N LYS A 99 1.99 14.85 -3.18
CA LYS A 99 2.54 15.30 -1.89
C LYS A 99 2.49 14.18 -0.86
N VAL A 100 3.43 14.19 0.08
CA VAL A 100 3.42 13.27 1.23
C VAL A 100 2.20 13.56 2.09
N HIS A 101 1.35 12.56 2.22
CA HIS A 101 0.17 12.57 3.09
C HIS A 101 0.49 11.90 4.43
N LYS A 102 1.08 10.70 4.37
CA LYS A 102 1.42 9.90 5.55
C LYS A 102 2.65 9.02 5.26
N GLN A 103 3.39 8.66 6.30
CA GLN A 103 4.45 7.67 6.25
C GLN A 103 4.31 6.71 7.43
N HIS A 104 4.45 5.42 7.18
CA HIS A 104 4.55 4.36 8.20
C HIS A 104 5.96 3.80 8.13
N ASN A 105 6.78 4.19 9.09
CA ASN A 105 8.19 3.82 9.14
C ASN A 105 8.33 2.53 9.95
N GLY A 106 8.71 1.44 9.29
CA GLY A 106 8.74 0.12 9.91
C GLY A 106 7.38 -0.55 9.99
N LEU A 107 7.30 -1.60 10.82
CA LEU A 107 6.09 -2.42 11.00
C LEU A 107 5.41 -2.19 12.34
N ASP A 108 5.96 -1.34 13.20
CA ASP A 108 5.47 -1.15 14.58
C ASP A 108 4.02 -0.65 14.62
N GLU A 109 3.58 0.06 13.57
CA GLU A 109 2.21 0.55 13.42
C GLU A 109 1.23 -0.50 12.86
N ILE A 110 1.72 -1.64 12.37
CA ILE A 110 0.89 -2.73 11.83
C ILE A 110 0.81 -3.88 12.84
N ASP A 111 1.98 -4.39 13.25
CA ASP A 111 2.18 -5.29 14.38
C ASP A 111 3.69 -5.50 14.57
N SER A 112 4.21 -5.13 15.74
CA SER A 112 5.61 -5.37 16.14
C SER A 112 6.02 -6.86 16.13
N SER A 113 5.06 -7.80 16.17
CA SER A 113 5.30 -9.24 16.05
C SER A 113 5.66 -9.67 14.61
N GLY A 114 5.42 -8.78 13.62
CA GLY A 114 5.65 -9.04 12.21
C GLY A 114 4.63 -9.96 11.56
N LYS A 115 3.52 -10.26 12.25
CA LYS A 115 2.34 -10.94 11.70
C LYS A 115 1.29 -9.88 11.39
N TYR A 116 1.04 -9.63 10.13
CA TYR A 116 -0.07 -8.77 9.71
C TYR A 116 -0.79 -9.41 8.55
N SER A 117 -2.11 -9.37 8.60
CA SER A 117 -2.97 -9.86 7.55
C SER A 117 -3.10 -8.83 6.43
N SER A 118 -3.71 -9.24 5.32
CA SER A 118 -4.06 -8.28 4.28
C SER A 118 -5.15 -7.32 4.74
N GLY A 119 -6.11 -7.76 5.55
CA GLY A 119 -7.13 -6.88 6.13
C GLY A 119 -6.52 -5.80 7.02
N MET A 120 -5.55 -6.12 7.88
CA MET A 120 -4.89 -5.11 8.72
C MET A 120 -4.20 -4.01 7.89
N VAL A 121 -3.50 -4.39 6.81
CA VAL A 121 -2.85 -3.42 5.90
C VAL A 121 -3.90 -2.62 5.12
N GLU A 122 -5.00 -3.25 4.71
CA GLU A 122 -6.12 -2.58 4.03
C GLU A 122 -6.77 -1.54 4.94
N TYR A 123 -7.03 -1.92 6.20
CA TYR A 123 -7.62 -1.03 7.20
C TYR A 123 -6.72 0.15 7.52
N LEU A 124 -5.41 -0.07 7.69
CA LEU A 124 -4.44 1.01 7.87
C LEU A 124 -4.53 2.02 6.72
N LEU A 125 -4.44 1.55 5.48
CA LEU A 125 -4.49 2.42 4.30
C LEU A 125 -5.87 3.08 4.11
N HIS A 126 -6.95 2.46 4.57
CA HIS A 126 -8.27 3.06 4.61
C HIS A 126 -8.34 4.20 5.63
N LEU A 127 -7.77 4.03 6.83
CA LEU A 127 -7.69 5.08 7.85
C LEU A 127 -6.86 6.28 7.40
N ASP A 128 -5.81 6.05 6.61
CA ASP A 128 -5.04 7.12 5.95
C ASP A 128 -5.72 7.65 4.67
N GLU A 129 -6.99 7.29 4.46
CA GLU A 129 -7.84 7.75 3.36
C GLU A 129 -7.18 7.47 1.98
N MET A 130 -6.37 6.44 1.89
CA MET A 130 -5.76 5.98 0.64
C MET A 130 -6.71 5.04 -0.11
N LEU A 131 -7.45 4.21 0.64
CA LEU A 131 -8.46 3.29 0.12
C LEU A 131 -9.85 3.76 0.53
N ASP A 132 -10.83 3.57 -0.35
CA ASP A 132 -12.21 4.03 -0.09
C ASP A 132 -12.93 3.15 0.97
N GLU A 133 -12.54 1.88 1.10
CA GLU A 133 -13.16 0.87 1.98
C GLU A 133 -12.12 -0.17 2.44
N ALA A 134 -12.47 -0.97 3.47
CA ALA A 134 -11.62 -2.05 4.01
C ALA A 134 -12.38 -3.38 4.24
N PRO A 135 -12.98 -3.98 3.19
CA PRO A 135 -13.84 -5.16 3.33
C PRO A 135 -13.11 -6.46 3.70
N LEU A 136 -11.80 -6.57 3.47
CA LEU A 136 -11.02 -7.71 3.94
C LEU A 136 -10.85 -7.69 5.45
N TYR A 137 -10.59 -6.51 6.02
CA TYR A 137 -10.50 -6.37 7.46
C TYR A 137 -11.81 -6.74 8.15
N GLU A 138 -12.92 -6.22 7.63
CA GLU A 138 -14.27 -6.53 8.14
C GLU A 138 -14.56 -8.04 8.09
N ARG A 139 -14.12 -8.71 7.02
CA ARG A 139 -14.28 -10.17 6.90
C ARG A 139 -13.41 -10.93 7.89
N GLU A 140 -12.14 -10.58 8.01
CA GLU A 140 -11.21 -11.25 8.93
C GLU A 140 -11.70 -11.14 10.39
N LEU A 141 -12.27 -9.99 10.77
CA LEU A 141 -12.90 -9.81 12.09
C LEU A 141 -14.12 -10.73 12.30
N GLN A 142 -14.99 -10.85 11.29
CA GLN A 142 -16.15 -11.74 11.37
C GLN A 142 -15.73 -13.21 11.51
N GLU A 143 -14.73 -13.64 10.74
CA GLU A 143 -14.19 -15.00 10.82
C GLU A 143 -13.59 -15.29 12.21
N GLU A 144 -12.87 -14.34 12.81
CA GLU A 144 -12.31 -14.48 14.16
C GLU A 144 -13.41 -14.51 15.25
N GLU A 145 -14.45 -13.68 15.12
CA GLU A 145 -15.60 -13.68 16.03
C GLU A 145 -16.39 -15.00 15.96
N GLU A 146 -16.60 -15.54 14.75
CA GLU A 146 -17.25 -16.84 14.53
C GLU A 146 -16.42 -17.99 15.13
N GLU A 147 -15.10 -18.01 14.91
CA GLU A 147 -14.20 -19.01 15.50
C GLU A 147 -14.22 -18.99 17.03
N LEU A 148 -14.27 -17.80 17.64
CA LEU A 148 -14.35 -17.65 19.09
C LEU A 148 -15.69 -18.12 19.65
N ALA A 149 -16.79 -17.84 18.97
CA ALA A 149 -18.12 -18.29 19.37
C ALA A 149 -18.22 -19.83 19.35
N ASP A 150 -17.62 -20.48 18.34
CA ASP A 150 -17.60 -21.95 18.22
C ASP A 150 -16.71 -22.64 19.28
N LEU A 151 -15.83 -21.91 19.97
CA LEU A 151 -14.99 -22.44 21.07
C LEU A 151 -15.70 -22.40 22.43
N ASP A 152 -16.72 -21.56 22.56
CA ASP A 152 -17.49 -21.37 23.80
C ASP A 152 -18.73 -22.29 23.89
N ASP A 153 -19.09 -23.01 22.82
CA ASP A 153 -20.18 -24.01 22.72
C ASP A 153 -19.69 -25.48 22.90
#